data_AF-A0A496XM43-F1
#
_entry.id   AF-A0A496XM43-F1
#
_cell.length_a   1.000
_cell.length_b   1.000
_cell.length_c   1.000
_cell.angle_alpha   90.00
_cell.angle_beta   90.00
_cell.angle_gamma   90.00
#
_symmetry.space_group_name_H-M   'P 1'
#
loop_
_entity.id
_entity.type
_entity.pdbx_description
1 polymer ?
#
loop_
_entity_poly.entity_id
_entity_poly.type
_entity_poly.pdbx_seq_one_letter_code
_entity_poly.pdbx_strand_id
1 'polypeptide(L)'
;MKIKNMAGMSMKGGRRDKFFFCLLEFFPGKDRWFLKSILGVRDEINMHGDDAIRSWIEKFDLNDLVVDFPLNMPFCQTCSLSCPGVDGCPVGEVKEVKEVMGNILKKDAEIMISTPKVYERDRIKFAQRSREKKINSSVEHILSKSFKRRLKKGFLPYWNRAIDLWIWVHYYDGLLDFFDYSYDSFGSTSLMILSRFSYLKRHFPSDLNLYEGNIRVTLLELLKAGCIDKNDLLQLGDLEEGVKGRENILKKIEKYLNIFIYDTDMEILLKNPRAFDSFLLAVTGQALHMNKTDKIDQWAQNDQANFIAPSFL
;
A
#
# COMPACT_ATOMS: atom_id res chain seq x y z
N MET A 1 -25.88 -16.68 5.22
CA MET A 1 -25.14 -15.67 4.43
C MET A 1 -23.78 -15.55 5.08
N LYS A 2 -22.68 -15.75 4.34
CA LYS A 2 -21.32 -15.68 4.92
C LYS A 2 -21.07 -14.24 5.38
N ILE A 3 -20.62 -14.06 6.62
CA ILE A 3 -20.28 -12.74 7.16
C ILE A 3 -19.10 -12.21 6.36
N LYS A 4 -19.19 -10.97 5.84
CA LYS A 4 -18.06 -10.34 5.17
C LYS A 4 -17.20 -9.68 6.24
N ASN A 5 -15.99 -10.19 6.42
CA ASN A 5 -15.02 -9.66 7.35
C ASN A 5 -13.67 -9.45 6.65
N MET A 6 -12.93 -8.44 7.09
CA MET A 6 -11.63 -8.11 6.52
C MET A 6 -10.70 -7.65 7.64
N ALA A 7 -9.55 -8.30 7.75
CA ALA A 7 -8.52 -7.88 8.69
C ALA A 7 -7.41 -7.10 7.98
N GLY A 8 -6.86 -6.12 8.68
CA GLY A 8 -5.59 -5.48 8.33
C GLY A 8 -4.55 -5.73 9.41
N MET A 9 -3.32 -6.00 9.01
CA MET A 9 -2.18 -6.17 9.91
C MET A 9 -0.96 -5.43 9.40
N SER A 10 -0.51 -4.42 10.15
CA SER A 10 0.78 -3.76 9.89
C SER A 10 1.86 -4.34 10.79
N MET A 11 2.92 -4.86 10.19
CA MET A 11 4.10 -5.32 10.91
C MET A 11 5.28 -4.40 10.56
N LYS A 12 5.65 -3.51 11.47
CA LYS A 12 6.83 -2.66 11.34
C LYS A 12 7.61 -2.63 12.65
N GLY A 13 8.94 -2.68 12.55
CA GLY A 13 9.84 -2.59 13.70
C GLY A 13 10.63 -3.87 13.98
N GLY A 14 11.25 -3.92 15.16
CA GLY A 14 12.03 -5.05 15.67
C GLY A 14 11.19 -6.10 16.41
N ARG A 15 11.86 -7.12 16.96
CA ARG A 15 11.20 -8.26 17.63
C ARG A 15 10.26 -7.85 18.78
N ARG A 16 10.64 -6.84 19.57
CA ARG A 16 9.88 -6.40 20.74
C ARG A 16 8.76 -5.42 20.43
N ASP A 17 8.62 -5.01 19.16
CA ASP A 17 7.63 -4.03 18.78
C ASP A 17 6.24 -4.66 18.73
N LYS A 18 5.26 -3.90 19.23
CA LYS A 18 3.85 -4.26 19.17
C LYS A 18 3.36 -4.11 17.74
N PHE A 19 2.63 -5.11 17.27
CA PHE A 19 1.87 -5.01 16.03
C PHE A 19 0.39 -5.22 16.33
N PHE A 20 -0.46 -4.84 15.40
CA PHE A 20 -1.90 -4.82 15.61
C PHE A 20 -2.62 -5.54 14.48
N PHE A 21 -3.76 -6.13 14.81
CA PHE A 21 -4.80 -6.51 13.86
C PHE A 21 -6.00 -5.60 14.06
N CYS A 22 -6.63 -5.18 12.97
CA CYS A 22 -7.91 -4.49 12.98
C CYS A 22 -8.88 -5.26 12.09
N LEU A 23 -10.04 -5.63 12.62
CA LEU A 23 -11.09 -6.36 11.90
C LEU A 23 -12.25 -5.44 11.57
N LEU A 24 -12.54 -5.28 10.28
CA LEU A 24 -13.79 -4.72 9.81
C LEU A 24 -14.77 -5.84 9.51
N GLU A 25 -16.01 -5.68 9.96
CA GLU A 25 -17.10 -6.63 9.72
C GLU A 25 -18.31 -5.90 9.16
N PHE A 26 -18.89 -6.41 8.08
CA PHE A 26 -20.09 -5.84 7.48
C PHE A 26 -21.34 -6.40 8.15
N PHE A 27 -22.25 -5.51 8.54
CA PHE A 27 -23.54 -5.86 9.14
C PHE A 27 -24.68 -5.57 8.17
N PRO A 28 -25.24 -6.60 7.49
CA PRO A 28 -26.27 -6.41 6.48
C PRO A 28 -27.52 -5.69 6.99
N GLY A 29 -27.90 -5.95 8.25
CA GLY A 29 -29.09 -5.33 8.85
C GLY A 29 -29.01 -3.80 9.03
N LYS A 30 -27.80 -3.23 9.00
CA LYS A 30 -27.57 -1.78 9.11
C LYS A 30 -26.90 -1.18 7.86
N ASP A 31 -26.62 -2.01 6.85
CA ASP A 31 -25.82 -1.65 5.67
C ASP A 31 -24.53 -0.88 6.02
N ARG A 32 -23.86 -1.31 7.10
CA ARG A 32 -22.76 -0.57 7.72
C ARG A 32 -21.63 -1.50 8.13
N TRP A 33 -20.40 -1.02 8.00
CA TRP A 33 -19.21 -1.71 8.49
C TRP A 33 -18.91 -1.33 9.94
N PHE A 34 -18.32 -2.23 10.71
CA PHE A 34 -17.95 -1.99 12.09
C PHE A 34 -16.50 -2.37 12.28
N LEU A 35 -15.73 -1.53 12.96
CA LEU A 35 -14.48 -1.96 13.57
C LEU A 35 -14.84 -2.89 14.73
N LYS A 36 -14.77 -4.19 14.44
CA LYS A 36 -15.29 -5.26 15.30
C LYS A 36 -14.31 -5.66 16.39
N SER A 37 -13.02 -5.59 16.09
CA SER A 37 -11.96 -5.97 17.02
C SER A 37 -10.64 -5.30 16.65
N ILE A 38 -9.92 -4.83 17.66
CA ILE A 38 -8.50 -4.50 17.59
C ILE A 38 -7.75 -5.49 18.49
N LEU A 39 -6.78 -6.21 17.94
CA LEU A 39 -5.88 -7.08 18.71
C LEU A 39 -4.47 -6.50 18.67
N GLY A 40 -3.96 -6.07 19.83
CA GLY A 40 -2.55 -5.75 20.00
C GLY A 40 -1.76 -7.00 20.37
N VAL A 41 -0.76 -7.36 19.57
CA VAL A 41 0.13 -8.49 19.83
C VAL A 41 1.50 -7.97 20.28
N ARG A 42 2.00 -8.53 21.38
CA ARG A 42 3.33 -8.24 21.92
C ARG A 42 4.03 -9.55 22.27
N ASP A 43 5.29 -9.67 21.88
CA ASP A 43 6.14 -10.77 22.33
C ASP A 43 6.58 -10.46 23.78
N GLU A 44 5.93 -11.09 24.76
CA GLU A 44 6.35 -11.07 26.16
C GLU A 44 6.98 -12.42 26.56
N ILE A 45 7.83 -12.40 27.60
CA ILE A 45 8.71 -13.53 27.97
C ILE A 45 7.92 -14.84 28.26
N ASN A 46 6.63 -14.76 28.56
CA ASN A 46 5.78 -15.92 28.93
C ASN A 46 4.43 -16.00 28.18
N MET A 47 4.22 -15.21 27.13
CA MET A 47 3.01 -15.30 26.29
C MET A 47 3.43 -15.38 24.82
N HIS A 48 3.13 -16.51 24.19
CA HIS A 48 3.33 -16.67 22.76
C HIS A 48 2.22 -15.89 22.03
N GLY A 49 2.57 -14.73 21.46
CA GLY A 49 1.65 -13.93 20.65
C GLY A 49 0.98 -14.73 19.53
N ASP A 50 1.62 -15.81 19.08
CA ASP A 50 1.16 -16.73 18.04
C ASP A 50 -0.18 -17.41 18.40
N ASP A 51 -0.35 -17.86 19.65
CA ASP A 51 -1.59 -18.51 20.11
C ASP A 51 -2.76 -17.52 20.14
N ALA A 52 -2.48 -16.26 20.49
CA ALA A 52 -3.46 -15.19 20.49
C ALA A 52 -3.93 -14.87 19.06
N ILE A 53 -3.01 -14.88 18.08
CA ILE A 53 -3.34 -14.66 16.67
C ILE A 53 -4.22 -15.78 16.13
N ARG A 54 -3.81 -17.04 16.36
CA ARG A 54 -4.58 -18.20 15.91
C ARG A 54 -5.98 -18.21 16.53
N SER A 55 -6.07 -17.99 17.85
CA SER A 55 -7.35 -17.90 18.55
C SER A 55 -8.24 -16.77 18.00
N TRP A 56 -7.64 -15.66 17.59
CA TRP A 56 -8.36 -14.53 17.00
C TRP A 56 -8.89 -14.82 15.60
N ILE A 57 -8.06 -15.44 14.75
CA ILE A 57 -8.45 -15.88 13.40
C ILE A 57 -9.59 -16.90 13.48
N GLU A 58 -9.47 -17.90 14.34
CA GLU A 58 -10.50 -18.94 14.55
C GLU A 58 -11.79 -18.33 15.14
N LYS A 59 -11.67 -17.44 16.14
CA LYS A 59 -12.83 -16.80 16.79
C LYS A 59 -13.70 -15.99 15.81
N PHE A 60 -13.07 -15.32 14.85
CA PHE A 60 -13.76 -14.44 13.92
C PHE A 60 -14.03 -15.09 12.56
N ASP A 61 -13.66 -16.36 12.36
CA ASP A 61 -13.76 -17.05 11.06
C ASP A 61 -13.20 -16.18 9.94
N LEU A 62 -11.97 -15.70 10.12
CA LEU A 62 -11.34 -14.73 9.23
C LEU A 62 -10.95 -15.41 7.91
N ASN A 63 -11.41 -14.84 6.80
CA ASN A 63 -11.12 -15.37 5.46
C ASN A 63 -10.09 -14.55 4.69
N ASP A 64 -9.95 -13.26 4.99
CA ASP A 64 -9.15 -12.34 4.21
C ASP A 64 -8.32 -11.42 5.14
N LEU A 65 -7.02 -11.32 4.88
CA LEU A 65 -6.07 -10.50 5.65
C LEU A 65 -5.18 -9.67 4.71
N VAL A 66 -5.15 -8.36 4.93
CA VAL A 66 -4.28 -7.41 4.21
C VAL A 66 -3.05 -7.06 5.04
N VAL A 67 -1.87 -7.12 4.43
CA VAL A 67 -0.57 -6.78 5.05
C VAL A 67 0.15 -5.66 4.29
N ASP A 68 1.07 -4.95 4.95
CA ASP A 68 1.81 -3.82 4.38
C ASP A 68 3.23 -4.15 3.87
N PHE A 69 3.49 -5.42 3.60
CA PHE A 69 4.78 -5.90 3.09
C PHE A 69 4.60 -6.90 1.94
N PRO A 70 5.64 -7.08 1.09
CA PRO A 70 5.62 -8.05 0.00
C PRO A 70 5.33 -9.48 0.48
N LEU A 71 4.36 -10.14 -0.16
CA LEU A 71 4.01 -11.55 0.01
C LEU A 71 4.70 -12.45 -1.02
N ASN A 72 5.06 -11.91 -2.18
CA ASN A 72 5.83 -12.63 -3.20
C ASN A 72 7.24 -12.06 -3.38
N MET A 73 8.16 -12.92 -3.82
CA MET A 73 9.58 -12.60 -3.97
C MET A 73 9.87 -11.96 -5.33
N PRO A 74 10.94 -11.15 -5.46
CA PRO A 74 11.43 -10.68 -6.76
C PRO A 74 11.90 -11.86 -7.62
N PHE A 75 11.78 -11.74 -8.93
CA PHE A 75 12.07 -12.82 -9.88
C PHE A 75 13.47 -13.44 -9.72
N CYS A 76 14.50 -12.63 -9.45
CA CYS A 76 15.85 -13.18 -9.32
C CYS A 76 16.05 -14.03 -8.05
N GLN A 77 15.19 -13.94 -7.04
CA GLN A 77 15.36 -14.72 -5.81
C GLN A 77 14.94 -16.19 -5.97
N THR A 78 14.07 -16.48 -6.92
CA THR A 78 13.64 -17.85 -7.27
C THR A 78 14.19 -18.31 -8.62
N CYS A 79 15.01 -17.49 -9.27
CA CYS A 79 15.58 -17.78 -10.59
C CYS A 79 16.69 -18.83 -10.51
N SER A 80 16.62 -19.84 -11.37
CA SER A 80 17.62 -20.91 -11.48
C SER A 80 18.64 -20.70 -12.61
N LEU A 81 18.53 -19.59 -13.36
CA LEU A 81 19.41 -19.31 -14.50
C LEU A 81 20.82 -18.93 -14.02
N SER A 82 21.83 -19.26 -14.82
CA SER A 82 23.15 -18.60 -14.72
C SER A 82 22.98 -17.14 -15.11
N CYS A 83 23.05 -16.24 -14.13
CA CYS A 83 22.63 -14.85 -14.30
C CYS A 83 23.52 -14.11 -15.31
N PRO A 84 22.96 -13.62 -16.45
CA PRO A 84 23.71 -12.84 -17.42
C PRO A 84 23.81 -11.35 -17.03
N GLY A 85 23.43 -10.99 -15.81
CA GLY A 85 23.27 -9.61 -15.36
C GLY A 85 21.90 -9.01 -15.71
N VAL A 86 21.64 -7.82 -15.14
CA VAL A 86 20.33 -7.15 -15.25
C VAL A 86 19.98 -6.82 -16.70
N ASP A 87 20.94 -6.35 -17.49
CA ASP A 87 20.72 -5.91 -18.88
C ASP A 87 20.54 -7.05 -19.88
N GLY A 88 21.14 -8.21 -19.61
CA GLY A 88 20.99 -9.42 -20.42
C GLY A 88 19.88 -10.37 -19.97
N CYS A 89 19.07 -10.00 -18.96
CA CYS A 89 18.11 -10.92 -18.35
C CYS A 89 17.09 -11.46 -19.37
N PRO A 90 16.98 -12.79 -19.58
CA PRO A 90 16.10 -13.36 -20.58
C PRO A 90 14.64 -13.49 -20.11
N VAL A 91 14.40 -13.37 -18.80
CA VAL A 91 13.09 -13.54 -18.13
C VAL A 91 12.06 -12.58 -18.74
N GLY A 92 10.91 -13.10 -19.15
CA GLY A 92 9.89 -12.37 -19.91
C GLY A 92 9.35 -11.16 -19.15
N GLU A 93 9.00 -11.35 -17.88
CA GLU A 93 8.46 -10.32 -17.00
C GLU A 93 9.47 -9.19 -16.77
N VAL A 94 10.76 -9.52 -16.65
CA VAL A 94 11.83 -8.51 -16.51
C VAL A 94 11.99 -7.71 -17.80
N LYS A 95 11.87 -8.35 -18.97
CA LYS A 95 11.91 -7.68 -20.27
C LYS A 95 10.72 -6.76 -20.46
N GLU A 96 9.52 -7.24 -20.13
CA GLU A 96 8.27 -6.48 -20.28
C GLU A 96 8.29 -5.22 -19.39
N VAL A 97 8.69 -5.34 -18.12
CA VAL A 97 8.88 -4.18 -17.22
C VAL A 97 9.86 -3.17 -17.80
N LYS A 98 10.99 -3.64 -18.37
CA LYS A 98 11.98 -2.76 -19.02
C LYS A 98 11.42 -2.08 -20.26
N GLU A 99 10.64 -2.79 -21.05
CA GLU A 99 9.97 -2.25 -22.23
C GLU A 99 8.97 -1.16 -21.84
N VAL A 100 8.14 -1.40 -20.82
CA VAL A 100 7.20 -0.40 -20.28
C VAL A 100 7.95 0.86 -19.84
N MET A 101 9.05 0.73 -19.08
CA MET A 101 9.88 1.87 -18.68
C MET A 101 10.49 2.61 -19.87
N GLY A 102 11.00 1.88 -20.85
CA GLY A 102 11.56 2.43 -22.08
C GLY A 102 10.53 3.21 -22.88
N ASN A 103 9.32 2.67 -23.00
CA ASN A 103 8.20 3.30 -23.69
C ASN A 103 7.75 4.60 -23.00
N ILE A 104 7.72 4.63 -21.66
CA ILE A 104 7.41 5.85 -20.90
C ILE A 104 8.47 6.94 -21.17
N LEU A 105 9.75 6.59 -21.07
CA LEU A 105 10.85 7.53 -21.32
C LEU A 105 10.90 8.02 -22.77
N LYS A 106 10.60 7.13 -23.73
CA LYS A 106 10.55 7.45 -25.16
C LYS A 106 9.41 8.43 -25.45
N LYS A 107 8.21 8.19 -24.96
CA LYS A 107 7.06 9.11 -25.10
C LYS A 107 7.37 10.51 -24.54
N ASP A 108 7.98 10.59 -23.36
CA ASP A 108 8.38 11.88 -22.78
C ASP A 108 9.44 12.60 -23.63
N ALA A 109 10.41 11.86 -24.20
CA ALA A 109 11.40 12.44 -25.11
C ALA A 109 10.78 12.91 -26.44
N GLU A 110 9.82 12.17 -26.99
CA GLU A 110 9.10 12.55 -28.22
C GLU A 110 8.34 13.86 -28.03
N ILE A 111 7.63 14.05 -26.91
CA ILE A 111 6.91 15.31 -26.61
C ILE A 111 7.89 16.49 -26.49
N MET A 112 9.04 16.27 -25.83
CA MET A 112 10.09 17.27 -25.69
C MET A 112 10.65 17.71 -27.04
N ILE A 113 10.88 16.77 -27.97
CA ILE A 113 11.44 17.05 -29.29
C ILE A 113 10.38 17.69 -30.20
N SER A 114 9.14 17.19 -30.19
CA SER A 114 8.07 17.68 -31.08
C SER A 114 7.61 19.09 -30.69
N THR A 115 7.54 19.40 -29.40
CA THR A 115 6.93 20.64 -28.88
C THR A 115 7.69 21.23 -27.69
N PRO A 116 8.97 21.62 -27.84
CA PRO A 116 9.85 21.97 -26.72
C PRO A 116 9.34 23.14 -25.88
N LYS A 117 8.73 24.15 -26.51
CA LYS A 117 8.17 25.32 -25.79
C LYS A 117 6.94 24.95 -24.95
N VAL A 118 6.10 24.04 -25.45
CA VAL A 118 4.92 23.57 -24.71
C VAL A 118 5.36 22.69 -23.55
N TYR A 119 6.29 21.76 -23.82
CA TYR A 119 6.91 20.92 -22.80
C TYR A 119 7.48 21.74 -21.65
N GLU A 120 8.26 22.79 -21.93
CA GLU A 120 8.84 23.62 -20.87
C GLU A 120 7.79 24.40 -20.07
N ARG A 121 6.76 24.95 -20.73
CA ARG A 121 5.66 25.65 -20.06
C ARG A 121 4.91 24.72 -19.12
N ASP A 122 4.60 23.51 -19.58
CA ASP A 122 3.84 22.55 -18.79
C ASP A 122 4.69 21.97 -17.65
N ARG A 123 6.01 21.83 -17.83
CA ARG A 123 6.95 21.49 -16.75
C ARG A 123 6.97 22.56 -15.66
N ILE A 124 7.01 23.83 -16.04
CA ILE A 124 6.97 24.96 -15.10
C ILE A 124 5.63 25.00 -14.36
N LYS A 125 4.52 24.86 -15.09
CA LYS A 125 3.18 24.79 -14.48
C LYS A 125 3.07 23.63 -13.51
N PHE A 126 3.60 22.46 -13.85
CA PHE A 126 3.60 21.30 -12.96
C PHE A 126 4.39 21.55 -11.68
N ALA A 127 5.58 22.17 -11.79
CA ALA A 127 6.38 22.55 -10.63
C ALA A 127 5.67 23.58 -9.73
N GLN A 128 4.94 24.53 -10.32
CA GLN A 128 4.18 25.55 -9.59
C GLN A 128 2.88 25.00 -8.96
N ARG A 129 2.29 23.96 -9.57
CA ARG A 129 1.04 23.33 -9.11
C ARG A 129 1.16 22.52 -7.81
N SER A 130 2.31 22.47 -7.14
CA SER A 130 2.50 21.71 -5.88
C SER A 130 1.40 21.99 -4.84
N ARG A 131 0.81 23.19 -4.84
CA ARG A 131 -0.28 23.58 -3.94
C ARG A 131 -1.68 23.05 -4.34
N GLU A 132 -1.95 22.81 -5.62
CA GLU A 132 -3.27 22.41 -6.15
C GLU A 132 -3.35 20.97 -6.67
N LYS A 133 -2.25 20.20 -6.62
CA LYS A 133 -2.17 18.80 -7.11
C LYS A 133 -3.39 17.95 -6.75
N LYS A 134 -4.23 17.67 -7.74
CA LYS A 134 -5.01 16.43 -7.82
C LYS A 134 -3.99 15.31 -7.97
N ILE A 135 -4.09 14.25 -7.19
CA ILE A 135 -3.18 13.11 -7.34
C ILE A 135 -3.59 12.42 -8.64
N ASN A 136 -2.84 12.70 -9.70
CA ASN A 136 -2.97 12.06 -11.00
C ASN A 136 -1.88 11.01 -11.14
N SER A 137 -2.00 10.12 -12.13
CA SER A 137 -0.93 9.18 -12.42
C SER A 137 0.35 9.93 -12.82
N SER A 138 1.51 9.38 -12.42
CA SER A 138 2.84 9.93 -12.71
C SER A 138 3.21 9.92 -14.20
N VAL A 139 2.39 9.30 -15.06
CA VAL A 139 2.56 9.31 -16.52
C VAL A 139 1.46 10.08 -17.28
N GLU A 140 0.41 10.57 -16.60
CA GLU A 140 -0.66 11.37 -17.21
C GLU A 140 -0.24 12.81 -17.55
N HIS A 141 0.91 13.24 -17.03
CA HIS A 141 1.48 14.56 -17.23
C HIS A 141 2.96 14.45 -17.59
N ILE A 142 3.61 15.59 -17.84
CA ILE A 142 5.05 15.62 -18.08
C ILE A 142 5.77 14.99 -16.89
N LEU A 143 6.64 14.01 -17.16
CA LEU A 143 7.33 13.28 -16.10
C LEU A 143 8.08 14.23 -15.18
N SER A 144 7.85 14.10 -13.87
CA SER A 144 8.62 14.88 -12.90
C SER A 144 10.11 14.58 -13.02
N LYS A 145 10.97 15.55 -12.68
CA LYS A 145 12.43 15.36 -12.71
C LYS A 145 12.86 14.17 -11.85
N SER A 146 12.22 14.01 -10.70
CA SER A 146 12.47 12.91 -9.77
C SER A 146 12.05 11.57 -10.36
N PHE A 147 10.85 11.48 -10.94
CA PHE A 147 10.37 10.24 -11.54
C PHE A 147 11.17 9.86 -12.79
N LYS A 148 11.49 10.81 -13.66
CA LYS A 148 12.37 10.58 -14.82
C LYS A 148 13.75 10.07 -14.40
N ARG A 149 14.32 10.61 -13.31
CA ARG A 149 15.58 10.10 -12.74
C ARG A 149 15.41 8.69 -12.19
N ARG A 150 14.29 8.37 -11.55
CA ARG A 150 13.97 7.03 -11.07
C ARG A 150 13.94 6.03 -12.22
N LEU A 151 13.19 6.33 -13.28
CA LEU A 151 13.09 5.48 -14.47
C LEU A 151 14.46 5.27 -15.15
N LYS A 152 15.28 6.31 -15.23
CA LYS A 152 16.65 6.22 -15.78
C LYS A 152 17.62 5.40 -14.94
N LYS A 153 17.45 5.37 -13.61
CA LYS A 153 18.24 4.47 -12.74
C LYS A 153 17.93 3.00 -12.98
N GLY A 154 16.77 2.71 -13.56
CA GLY A 154 16.38 1.38 -14.00
C GLY A 154 15.68 0.56 -12.92
N PHE A 155 15.26 -0.62 -13.36
CA PHE A 155 14.60 -1.64 -12.55
C PHE A 155 15.62 -2.71 -12.14
N LEU A 156 15.67 -3.03 -10.84
CA LEU A 156 16.58 -4.04 -10.30
C LEU A 156 15.81 -5.34 -10.02
N PRO A 157 15.87 -6.36 -10.86
CA PRO A 157 14.99 -7.54 -10.77
C PRO A 157 15.24 -8.45 -9.55
N TYR A 158 16.33 -8.23 -8.82
CA TYR A 158 16.62 -8.88 -7.53
C TYR A 158 16.05 -8.14 -6.31
N TRP A 159 15.49 -6.96 -6.53
CA TRP A 159 15.01 -6.05 -5.49
C TRP A 159 13.57 -5.59 -5.75
N ASN A 160 13.26 -5.31 -7.00
CA ASN A 160 11.97 -4.82 -7.46
C ASN A 160 11.12 -5.92 -8.09
N ARG A 161 9.81 -5.74 -7.98
CA ARG A 161 8.76 -6.54 -8.62
C ARG A 161 8.04 -5.73 -9.69
N ALA A 162 7.36 -6.38 -10.62
CA ALA A 162 6.60 -5.68 -11.66
C ALA A 162 5.55 -4.72 -11.06
N ILE A 163 4.89 -5.12 -9.97
CA ILE A 163 3.96 -4.28 -9.20
C ILE A 163 4.62 -2.99 -8.65
N ASP A 164 5.94 -2.98 -8.40
CA ASP A 164 6.63 -1.79 -7.93
C ASP A 164 6.63 -0.71 -8.99
N LEU A 165 6.91 -1.09 -10.25
CA LEU A 165 6.85 -0.16 -11.38
C LEU A 165 5.43 0.35 -11.56
N TRP A 166 4.42 -0.52 -11.42
CA TRP A 166 3.02 -0.09 -11.47
C TRP A 166 2.73 0.96 -10.41
N ILE A 167 3.13 0.73 -9.15
CA ILE A 167 2.99 1.72 -8.09
C ILE A 167 3.74 3.01 -8.43
N TRP A 168 4.91 2.95 -9.04
CA TRP A 168 5.62 4.17 -9.48
C TRP A 168 4.83 4.94 -10.53
N VAL A 169 4.32 4.24 -11.55
CA VAL A 169 3.53 4.83 -12.64
C VAL A 169 2.27 5.53 -12.12
N HIS A 170 1.64 4.99 -11.08
CA HIS A 170 0.37 5.51 -10.58
C HIS A 170 0.50 6.46 -9.38
N TYR A 171 1.57 6.34 -8.58
CA TYR A 171 1.65 7.00 -7.27
C TYR A 171 2.99 7.68 -6.96
N TYR A 172 4.02 7.59 -7.81
CA TYR A 172 5.38 8.06 -7.45
C TYR A 172 5.40 9.51 -6.96
N ASP A 173 4.79 10.43 -7.70
CA ASP A 173 4.82 11.86 -7.34
C ASP A 173 4.02 12.13 -6.07
N GLY A 174 2.84 11.50 -5.90
CA GLY A 174 2.05 11.63 -4.68
C GLY A 174 2.77 11.06 -3.45
N LEU A 175 3.45 9.92 -3.60
CA LEU A 175 4.24 9.32 -2.53
C LEU A 175 5.42 10.20 -2.12
N LEU A 176 6.09 10.82 -3.09
CA LEU A 176 7.20 11.73 -2.83
C LEU A 176 6.70 13.04 -2.19
N ASP A 177 5.62 13.63 -2.72
CA ASP A 177 5.12 14.93 -2.28
C ASP A 177 4.59 14.90 -0.84
N PHE A 178 3.86 13.84 -0.45
CA PHE A 178 3.19 13.78 0.84
C PHE A 178 3.94 12.99 1.92
N PHE A 179 4.84 12.08 1.52
CA PHE A 179 5.47 11.16 2.47
C PHE A 179 6.99 11.07 2.34
N ASP A 180 7.61 11.86 1.45
CA ASP A 180 9.04 11.77 1.10
C ASP A 180 9.49 10.32 0.85
N TYR A 181 8.64 9.55 0.15
CA TYR A 181 8.78 8.11 0.05
C TYR A 181 8.85 7.65 -1.41
N SER A 182 9.88 6.85 -1.71
CA SER A 182 9.98 6.07 -2.94
C SER A 182 9.62 4.63 -2.60
N TYR A 183 8.55 4.10 -3.20
CA TYR A 183 8.15 2.70 -3.02
C TYR A 183 9.18 1.78 -3.64
N ASP A 184 9.60 0.73 -2.94
CA ASP A 184 10.69 -0.15 -3.40
C ASP A 184 10.52 -1.60 -2.93
N SER A 185 9.28 -2.05 -2.63
CA SER A 185 8.96 -3.37 -2.06
C SER A 185 10.00 -3.84 -1.02
N PHE A 186 10.91 -4.73 -1.41
CA PHE A 186 11.95 -5.31 -0.56
C PHE A 186 12.99 -4.30 -0.08
N GLY A 187 13.11 -3.14 -0.73
CA GLY A 187 13.93 -2.05 -0.23
C GLY A 187 13.29 -1.20 0.84
N SER A 188 11.98 -1.25 0.96
CA SER A 188 11.24 -0.55 2.01
C SER A 188 10.86 -1.43 3.19
N THR A 189 11.06 -2.75 3.09
CA THR A 189 10.67 -3.72 4.11
C THR A 189 11.90 -4.43 4.68
N SER A 190 11.95 -4.56 6.01
CA SER A 190 13.02 -5.33 6.66
C SER A 190 12.90 -6.83 6.40
N LEU A 191 14.02 -7.48 6.04
CA LEU A 191 14.10 -8.95 5.94
C LEU A 191 13.67 -9.67 7.22
N MET A 192 13.86 -9.05 8.38
CA MET A 192 13.43 -9.61 9.66
C MET A 192 11.91 -9.66 9.77
N ILE A 193 11.19 -8.67 9.23
CA ILE A 193 9.72 -8.65 9.22
C ILE A 193 9.21 -9.75 8.29
N LEU A 194 9.78 -9.86 7.09
CA LEU A 194 9.42 -10.91 6.14
C LEU A 194 9.65 -12.31 6.71
N SER A 195 10.77 -12.50 7.42
CA SER A 195 11.10 -13.77 8.08
C SER A 195 10.12 -14.09 9.22
N ARG A 196 9.79 -13.09 10.05
CA ARG A 196 8.80 -13.21 11.13
C ARG A 196 7.43 -13.56 10.57
N PHE A 197 6.99 -12.87 9.52
CA PHE A 197 5.71 -13.17 8.90
C PHE A 197 5.69 -14.56 8.25
N SER A 198 6.77 -14.96 7.56
CA SER A 198 6.89 -16.30 6.99
C SER A 198 6.74 -17.40 8.05
N TYR A 199 7.25 -17.16 9.27
CA TYR A 199 7.01 -18.02 10.42
C TYR A 199 5.55 -17.98 10.88
N LEU A 200 4.99 -16.78 11.12
CA LEU A 200 3.59 -16.61 11.55
C LEU A 200 2.58 -17.25 10.59
N LYS A 201 2.80 -17.11 9.28
CA LYS A 201 1.94 -17.65 8.23
C LYS A 201 1.76 -19.18 8.34
N ARG A 202 2.73 -19.90 8.93
CA ARG A 202 2.62 -21.35 9.16
C ARG A 202 1.53 -21.72 10.18
N HIS A 203 1.12 -20.76 11.01
CA HIS A 203 0.06 -20.92 12.00
C HIS A 203 -1.31 -20.48 11.49
N PHE A 204 -1.38 -19.90 10.30
CA PHE A 204 -2.64 -19.47 9.71
C PHE A 204 -3.37 -20.65 9.07
N PRO A 205 -4.72 -20.65 9.06
CA PRO A 205 -5.51 -21.60 8.29
C PRO A 205 -5.11 -21.60 6.81
N SER A 206 -5.17 -22.76 6.16
CA SER A 206 -4.77 -22.91 4.75
C SER A 206 -5.70 -22.19 3.77
N ASP A 207 -6.93 -21.90 4.19
CA ASP A 207 -7.97 -21.20 3.44
C ASP A 207 -8.00 -19.69 3.69
N LEU A 208 -7.11 -19.16 4.54
CA LEU A 208 -6.95 -17.72 4.74
C LEU A 208 -6.28 -17.08 3.50
N ASN A 209 -7.01 -16.18 2.84
CA ASN A 209 -6.48 -15.38 1.75
C ASN A 209 -5.62 -14.24 2.29
N LEU A 210 -4.44 -14.08 1.71
CA LEU A 210 -3.52 -13.00 2.02
C LEU A 210 -3.43 -12.02 0.86
N TYR A 211 -3.50 -10.74 1.19
CA TYR A 211 -3.38 -9.64 0.24
C TYR A 211 -2.31 -8.65 0.68
N GLU A 212 -1.69 -8.01 -0.30
CA GLU A 212 -0.80 -6.89 -0.06
C GLU A 212 -1.58 -5.58 -0.18
N GLY A 213 -1.34 -4.66 0.74
CA GLY A 213 -1.82 -3.29 0.68
C GLY A 213 -0.66 -2.33 0.93
N ASN A 214 -0.91 -1.04 0.71
CA ASN A 214 0.03 -0.01 1.09
C ASN A 214 -0.68 1.18 1.71
N ILE A 215 -0.38 1.45 2.98
CA ILE A 215 -1.00 2.51 3.79
C ILE A 215 -0.96 3.87 3.08
N ARG A 216 0.17 4.20 2.45
CA ARG A 216 0.35 5.49 1.75
C ARG A 216 -0.47 5.54 0.48
N VAL A 217 -0.54 4.45 -0.29
CA VAL A 217 -1.44 4.34 -1.45
C VAL A 217 -2.89 4.51 -1.02
N THR A 218 -3.33 3.85 0.05
CA THR A 218 -4.68 4.00 0.60
C THR A 218 -5.00 5.44 0.98
N LEU A 219 -4.06 6.13 1.65
CA LEU A 219 -4.20 7.55 1.98
C LEU A 219 -4.27 8.45 0.73
N LEU A 220 -3.47 8.18 -0.30
CA LEU A 220 -3.55 8.90 -1.57
C LEU A 220 -4.89 8.69 -2.27
N GLU A 221 -5.44 7.48 -2.22
CA GLU A 221 -6.74 7.16 -2.82
C GLU A 221 -7.91 7.81 -2.05
N LEU A 222 -7.83 7.84 -0.72
CA LEU A 222 -8.80 8.60 0.10
C LEU A 222 -8.73 10.11 -0.21
N LEU A 223 -7.54 10.65 -0.47
CA LEU A 223 -7.36 12.04 -0.88
C LEU A 223 -7.92 12.28 -2.29
N LYS A 224 -7.71 11.38 -3.25
CA LYS A 224 -8.31 11.46 -4.60
C LYS A 224 -9.84 11.47 -4.55
N ALA A 225 -10.42 10.65 -3.68
CA ALA A 225 -11.86 10.54 -3.47
C ALA A 225 -12.48 11.74 -2.73
N GLY A 226 -11.65 12.67 -2.23
CA GLY A 226 -12.11 13.80 -1.43
C GLY A 226 -12.61 13.40 -0.04
N CYS A 227 -12.31 12.19 0.43
CA CYS A 227 -12.60 11.76 1.80
C CYS A 227 -11.73 12.53 2.80
N ILE A 228 -10.44 12.66 2.49
CA ILE A 228 -9.47 13.45 3.27
C ILE A 228 -8.89 14.56 2.42
N ASP A 229 -8.28 15.55 3.07
CA ASP A 229 -7.63 16.68 2.42
C ASP A 229 -6.10 16.66 2.63
N LYS A 230 -5.41 17.60 1.98
CA LYS A 230 -3.95 17.68 2.04
C LYS A 230 -3.44 18.04 3.43
N ASN A 231 -4.19 18.85 4.18
CA ASN A 231 -3.78 19.24 5.52
C ASN A 231 -3.81 18.03 6.44
N ASP A 232 -4.79 17.12 6.29
CA ASP A 232 -4.81 15.87 7.06
C ASP A 232 -3.52 15.06 6.88
N LEU A 233 -3.01 14.94 5.64
CA LEU A 233 -1.77 14.21 5.37
C LEU A 233 -0.53 14.91 5.92
N LEU A 234 -0.47 16.24 5.81
CA LEU A 234 0.62 17.03 6.37
C LEU A 234 0.65 16.91 7.89
N GLN A 235 -0.52 17.00 8.55
CA GLN A 235 -0.65 16.83 10.00
C GLN A 235 -0.30 15.42 10.45
N LEU A 236 -0.64 14.40 9.67
CA LEU A 236 -0.29 13.00 10.00
C LEU A 236 1.22 12.77 10.08
N GLY A 237 2.00 13.48 9.25
CA GLY A 237 3.46 13.42 9.25
C GLY A 237 4.13 14.26 10.33
N ASP A 238 3.40 15.16 10.98
CA ASP A 238 3.91 16.03 12.03
C ASP A 238 4.03 15.28 13.38
N LEU A 239 5.13 15.52 14.10
CA LEU A 239 5.42 14.83 15.36
C LEU A 239 4.48 15.24 16.50
N GLU A 240 4.02 16.50 16.51
CA GLU A 240 3.16 17.05 17.55
C GLU A 240 1.69 16.89 17.16
N GLU A 241 1.34 17.20 15.91
CA GLU A 241 -0.03 17.15 15.41
C GLU A 241 -0.48 15.76 14.93
N GLY A 242 0.41 14.77 14.87
CA GLY A 242 0.10 13.44 14.31
C GLY A 242 -1.09 12.72 14.94
N VAL A 243 -1.36 12.96 16.23
CA VAL A 243 -2.57 12.42 16.91
C VAL A 243 -3.84 13.07 16.34
N LYS A 244 -3.83 14.39 16.18
CA LYS A 244 -4.94 15.17 15.62
C LYS A 244 -5.15 14.85 14.14
N GLY A 245 -4.06 14.67 13.38
CA GLY A 245 -4.11 14.18 12.00
C GLY A 245 -4.81 12.82 11.90
N ARG A 246 -4.46 11.86 12.76
CA ARG A 246 -5.17 10.57 12.84
C ARG A 246 -6.65 10.74 13.19
N GLU A 247 -6.98 11.59 14.15
CA GLU A 247 -8.37 11.85 14.54
C GLU A 247 -9.22 12.38 13.40
N ASN A 248 -8.71 13.38 12.68
CA ASN A 248 -9.39 13.95 11.53
C ASN A 248 -9.61 12.91 10.43
N ILE A 249 -8.58 12.12 10.10
CA ILE A 249 -8.66 11.06 9.10
C ILE A 249 -9.68 9.99 9.52
N LEU A 250 -9.65 9.52 10.76
CA LEU A 250 -10.56 8.49 11.26
C LEU A 250 -12.02 8.95 11.19
N LYS A 251 -12.33 10.17 11.65
CA LYS A 251 -13.69 10.74 11.59
C LYS A 251 -14.18 10.91 10.16
N LYS A 252 -13.29 11.34 9.25
CA LYS A 252 -13.60 11.48 7.82
C LYS A 252 -13.87 10.13 7.16
N ILE A 253 -13.04 9.12 7.43
CA ILE A 253 -13.23 7.75 6.96
C ILE A 253 -14.53 7.14 7.50
N GLU A 254 -14.79 7.28 8.81
CA GLU A 254 -15.99 6.75 9.47
C GLU A 254 -17.26 7.21 8.74
N LYS A 255 -17.34 8.51 8.45
CA LYS A 255 -18.45 9.13 7.74
C LYS A 255 -18.50 8.72 6.25
N TYR A 256 -17.37 8.78 5.56
CA TYR A 256 -17.31 8.61 4.10
C TYR A 256 -17.53 7.15 3.68
N LEU A 257 -16.93 6.19 4.40
CA LEU A 257 -16.99 4.76 4.08
C LEU A 257 -18.07 4.01 4.87
N ASN A 258 -18.90 4.73 5.64
CA ASN A 258 -19.92 4.16 6.52
C ASN A 258 -19.35 3.03 7.39
N ILE A 259 -18.27 3.33 8.11
CA ILE A 259 -17.67 2.46 9.11
C ILE A 259 -18.14 2.97 10.48
N PHE A 260 -18.37 2.12 11.47
CA PHE A 260 -18.63 2.51 12.85
C PHE A 260 -17.44 2.13 13.72
N ILE A 261 -16.98 3.07 14.54
CA ILE A 261 -15.85 2.89 15.45
C ILE A 261 -16.34 3.27 16.85
N TYR A 262 -16.17 2.37 17.83
CA TYR A 262 -16.49 2.68 19.23
C TYR A 262 -15.46 3.66 19.80
N ASP A 263 -15.87 4.51 20.76
CA ASP A 263 -14.98 5.51 21.36
C ASP A 263 -13.71 4.90 21.97
N THR A 264 -13.82 3.71 22.58
CA THR A 264 -12.68 2.98 23.13
C THR A 264 -11.70 2.53 22.04
N ASP A 265 -12.21 2.09 20.89
CA ASP A 265 -11.38 1.67 19.76
C ASP A 265 -10.75 2.88 19.06
N MET A 266 -11.50 3.98 18.96
CA MET A 266 -11.00 5.27 18.46
C MET A 266 -9.78 5.71 19.28
N GLU A 267 -9.88 5.69 20.62
CA GLU A 267 -8.78 6.06 21.50
C GLU A 267 -7.52 5.20 21.27
N ILE A 268 -7.69 3.89 21.05
CA ILE A 268 -6.59 2.97 20.73
C ILE A 268 -5.92 3.36 19.41
N LEU A 269 -6.70 3.64 18.36
CA LEU A 269 -6.19 4.04 17.04
C LEU A 269 -5.44 5.37 17.10
N LEU A 270 -5.91 6.34 17.89
CA LEU A 270 -5.26 7.64 18.06
C LEU A 270 -3.90 7.53 18.75
N LYS A 271 -3.84 6.75 19.84
CA LYS A 271 -2.64 6.56 20.67
C LYS A 271 -1.59 5.66 20.02
N ASN A 272 -2.00 4.75 19.13
CA ASN A 272 -1.11 3.74 18.54
C ASN A 272 -1.05 3.87 17.01
N PRO A 273 0.00 4.48 16.45
CA PRO A 273 0.17 4.59 14.99
C PRO A 273 0.12 3.24 14.25
N ARG A 274 0.57 2.15 14.89
CA ARG A 274 0.51 0.80 14.32
C ARG A 274 -0.92 0.24 14.24
N ALA A 275 -1.77 0.57 15.20
CA ALA A 275 -3.18 0.22 15.15
C ALA A 275 -3.88 1.01 14.03
N PHE A 276 -3.57 2.31 13.90
CA PHE A 276 -4.03 3.14 12.79
C PHE A 276 -3.59 2.61 11.43
N ASP A 277 -2.31 2.25 11.27
CA ASP A 277 -1.79 1.61 10.04
C ASP A 277 -2.56 0.32 9.72
N SER A 278 -2.83 -0.52 10.73
CA SER A 278 -3.58 -1.77 10.57
C SER A 278 -5.05 -1.54 10.21
N PHE A 279 -5.67 -0.50 10.76
CA PHE A 279 -7.02 -0.06 10.39
C PHE A 279 -7.07 0.37 8.92
N LEU A 280 -6.10 1.15 8.44
CA LEU A 280 -6.05 1.56 7.03
C LEU A 280 -5.86 0.37 6.07
N LEU A 281 -5.15 -0.68 6.48
CA LEU A 281 -5.08 -1.93 5.71
C LEU A 281 -6.43 -2.67 5.69
N ALA A 282 -7.16 -2.67 6.80
CA ALA A 282 -8.51 -3.25 6.83
C ALA A 282 -9.46 -2.45 5.91
N VAL A 283 -9.37 -1.12 5.90
CA VAL A 283 -10.08 -0.24 4.94
C VAL A 283 -9.69 -0.53 3.49
N THR A 284 -8.43 -0.87 3.23
CA THR A 284 -7.97 -1.28 1.90
C THR A 284 -8.68 -2.55 1.45
N GLY A 285 -8.77 -3.56 2.31
CA GLY A 285 -9.49 -4.80 1.98
C GLY A 285 -11.02 -4.64 1.97
N GLN A 286 -11.58 -3.68 2.72
CA GLN A 286 -13.00 -3.33 2.60
C GLN A 286 -13.35 -2.94 1.15
N ALA A 287 -12.47 -2.18 0.49
CA ALA A 287 -12.64 -1.78 -0.89
C ALA A 287 -12.73 -2.99 -1.84
N LEU A 288 -11.95 -4.05 -1.58
CA LEU A 288 -12.02 -5.31 -2.32
C LEU A 288 -13.42 -5.95 -2.22
N HIS A 289 -14.00 -6.07 -1.01
CA HIS A 289 -15.35 -6.63 -0.84
C HIS A 289 -16.47 -5.77 -1.40
N MET A 290 -16.21 -4.49 -1.61
CA MET A 290 -17.13 -3.53 -2.24
C MET A 290 -16.94 -3.46 -3.77
N ASN A 291 -16.06 -4.29 -4.35
CA ASN A 291 -15.65 -4.22 -5.77
C ASN A 291 -15.15 -2.82 -6.18
N LYS A 292 -14.48 -2.14 -5.25
CA LYS A 292 -13.95 -0.80 -5.36
C LYS A 292 -12.42 -0.83 -5.43
N THR A 293 -11.90 -1.51 -6.45
CA THR A 293 -10.45 -1.67 -6.66
C THR A 293 -10.09 -1.34 -8.10
N ASP A 294 -8.98 -0.64 -8.28
CA ASP A 294 -8.44 -0.37 -9.60
C ASP A 294 -7.86 -1.65 -10.22
N LYS A 295 -7.95 -1.72 -11.55
CA LYS A 295 -7.35 -2.82 -12.31
C LYS A 295 -5.84 -2.60 -12.39
N ILE A 296 -5.09 -3.57 -11.90
CA ILE A 296 -3.64 -3.64 -12.12
C ILE A 296 -3.40 -4.14 -13.55
N ASP A 297 -2.46 -3.54 -14.27
CA ASP A 297 -2.14 -3.96 -15.63
C ASP A 297 -1.61 -5.39 -15.68
N GLN A 298 -1.91 -6.12 -16.76
CA GLN A 298 -1.55 -7.53 -16.91
C GLN A 298 -0.03 -7.77 -16.74
N TRP A 299 0.81 -6.87 -17.24
CA TRP A 299 2.28 -6.96 -17.10
C TRP A 299 2.77 -6.79 -15.66
N ALA A 300 1.97 -6.15 -14.80
CA ALA A 300 2.28 -5.94 -13.39
C ALA A 300 1.65 -7.02 -12.50
N GLN A 301 0.62 -7.70 -13.00
CA GLN A 301 0.03 -8.88 -12.37
C GLN A 301 0.96 -10.07 -12.57
N ASN A 302 1.50 -10.56 -11.47
CA ASN A 302 2.07 -11.91 -11.43
C ASN A 302 1.05 -12.77 -10.68
N ASP A 303 0.87 -14.05 -11.04
CA ASP A 303 -0.11 -15.00 -10.47
C ASP A 303 -0.03 -15.14 -8.93
N GLN A 304 1.01 -14.58 -8.31
CA GLN A 304 1.25 -14.60 -6.86
C GLN A 304 1.09 -13.25 -6.16
N ALA A 305 0.90 -12.14 -6.90
CA ALA A 305 0.81 -10.79 -6.33
C ALA A 305 -0.65 -10.40 -6.09
N ASN A 306 -1.18 -10.71 -4.91
CA ASN A 306 -2.51 -10.27 -4.47
C ASN A 306 -2.47 -8.82 -3.95
N PHE A 307 -1.91 -7.89 -4.72
CA PHE A 307 -1.88 -6.47 -4.34
C PHE A 307 -3.24 -5.83 -4.55
N ILE A 308 -3.71 -5.08 -3.55
CA ILE A 308 -4.95 -4.32 -3.60
C ILE A 308 -4.62 -2.86 -3.89
N ALA A 309 -5.05 -2.37 -5.04
CA ALA A 309 -5.15 -0.95 -5.34
C ALA A 309 -6.59 -0.49 -5.04
N PRO A 310 -6.88 0.07 -3.86
CA PRO A 310 -8.23 0.51 -3.52
C PRO A 310 -8.62 1.72 -4.37
N SER A 311 -9.90 1.84 -4.69
CA SER A 311 -10.45 2.97 -5.45
C SER A 311 -11.68 3.50 -4.72
N PHE A 312 -11.55 4.67 -4.07
CA PHE A 312 -12.62 5.22 -3.23
C PHE A 312 -13.51 6.24 -3.96
N LEU A 313 -13.31 6.41 -5.28
CA LEU A 313 -14.07 7.32 -6.13
C LEU A 313 -15.56 6.94 -6.28
#